data_AF-A0A7L4ZKC9-F1
#
_entry.id   AF-A0A7L4ZKC9-F1
#
_cell.length_a   1.000
_cell.length_b   1.000
_cell.length_c   1.000
_cell.angle_alpha   90.00
_cell.angle_beta   90.00
_cell.angle_gamma   90.00
#
_symmetry.space_group_name_H-M   'P 1'
#
loop_
_entity.id
_entity.type
_entity.pdbx_description
1 polymer ?
#
loop_
_entity_poly.entity_id
_entity_poly.type
_entity_poly.pdbx_seq_one_letter_code
_entity_poly.pdbx_strand_id
1 'polypeptide(L)' 'MWNTITIIICALALVFNSYGWINYSKTTSKEKRKAEGWNSFYLIATFLIIVVLITRVEKIL' A
#
# COMPACT_ATOMS: atom_id res chain seq x y z
N MET A 1 -11.58 -17.99 8.15
CA MET A 1 -11.92 -17.62 6.75
C MET A 1 -11.77 -16.12 6.48
N TRP A 2 -12.43 -15.25 7.26
CA TRP A 2 -12.35 -13.78 7.07
C TRP A 2 -10.95 -13.18 7.21
N ASN A 3 -10.14 -13.65 8.18
CA ASN A 3 -8.77 -13.18 8.35
C ASN A 3 -7.89 -13.53 7.13
N THR A 4 -7.99 -14.76 6.62
CA THR A 4 -7.26 -15.22 5.42
C THR A 4 -7.62 -14.39 4.19
N ILE A 5 -8.92 -14.12 3.96
CA ILE A 5 -9.39 -13.27 2.85
C ILE A 5 -8.82 -11.85 3.01
N THR A 6 -8.87 -11.29 4.23
CA THR A 6 -8.34 -9.94 4.50
C THR A 6 -6.84 -9.87 4.21
N ILE A 7 -6.08 -10.89 4.60
CA ILE A 7 -4.64 -10.98 4.33
C ILE A 7 -4.35 -11.00 2.82
N ILE A 8 -5.10 -11.80 2.05
CA ILE A 8 -4.95 -11.86 0.60
C ILE A 8 -5.24 -10.48 -0.02
N ILE A 9 -6.31 -9.80 0.42
CA ILE A 9 -6.64 -8.45 -0.05
C ILE A 9 -5.52 -7.46 0.31
N CYS A 10 -4.99 -7.49 1.53
CA CYS A 10 -3.87 -6.63 1.94
C CYS A 10 -2.61 -6.90 1.10
N ALA A 11 -2.29 -8.17 0.81
CA ALA A 11 -1.16 -8.53 -0.03
C ALA A 11 -1.33 -7.98 -1.46
N LEU A 12 -2.51 -8.16 -2.07
CA LEU A 12 -2.81 -7.58 -3.37
C LEU A 12 -2.74 -6.05 -3.35
N ALA A 13 -3.28 -5.41 -2.32
CA ALA A 13 -3.26 -3.96 -2.16
C ALA A 13 -1.82 -3.41 -2.08
N LEU A 14 -0.90 -4.11 -1.39
CA LEU A 14 0.53 -3.73 -1.36
C LEU A 14 1.16 -3.80 -2.75
N VAL A 15 0.88 -4.86 -3.51
CA VAL A 15 1.37 -5.02 -4.89
C VAL A 15 0.85 -3.89 -5.78
N PHE A 16 -0.46 -3.63 -5.75
CA PHE A 16 -1.08 -2.57 -6.55
C PHE A 16 -0.59 -1.17 -6.16
N ASN A 17 -0.48 -0.86 -4.86
CA ASN A 17 0.01 0.44 -4.39
C ASN A 17 1.47 0.67 -4.80
N SER A 18 2.31 -0.36 -4.68
CA SER A 18 3.72 -0.31 -5.09
C SER A 18 3.85 -0.15 -6.61
N TYR A 19 3.08 -0.91 -7.38
CA TYR A 19 3.06 -0.80 -8.84
C TYR A 19 2.62 0.59 -9.29
N GLY A 20 1.53 1.12 -8.71
CA GLY A 20 1.02 2.46 -9.01
C GLY A 20 2.06 3.54 -8.69
N TRP A 21 2.74 3.43 -7.54
CA TRP A 21 3.81 4.35 -7.19
C TRP A 21 4.98 4.30 -8.18
N ILE A 22 5.47 3.10 -8.50
CA ILE A 22 6.57 2.92 -9.46
C ILE A 22 6.19 3.49 -10.82
N ASN A 23 5.02 3.15 -11.36
CA ASN A 23 4.59 3.60 -12.68
C ASN A 23 4.50 5.12 -12.74
N TYR A 24 3.83 5.73 -11.76
CA TYR A 24 3.72 7.19 -11.70
C TYR A 24 5.06 7.88 -11.45
N SER A 25 5.95 7.25 -10.67
CA SER A 25 7.30 7.78 -10.39
C SER A 25 8.18 7.85 -11.62
N LYS A 26 7.98 6.94 -12.59
CA LYS A 26 8.73 6.89 -13.85
C LYS A 26 8.23 7.91 -14.86
N THR A 27 6.95 8.25 -14.83
CA THR A 27 6.33 9.16 -15.81
C THR A 27 6.20 10.59 -15.32
N THR A 28 6.43 10.86 -14.02
CA THR A 28 6.16 12.16 -13.40
C THR A 28 7.37 12.72 -12.64
N SER A 29 7.63 14.02 -12.80
CA SER A 29 8.72 14.72 -12.10
C SER A 29 8.56 14.67 -10.58
N LYS A 30 9.68 14.80 -9.86
CA LYS A 30 9.70 14.77 -8.39
C LYS A 30 8.91 15.92 -7.77
N GLU A 31 8.96 17.10 -8.37
CA GLU A 31 8.24 18.30 -7.93
C GLU A 31 6.73 18.14 -8.05
N LYS A 32 6.26 17.64 -9.20
CA LYS A 32 4.83 17.39 -9.43
C LYS A 32 4.29 16.32 -8.48
N ARG A 33 5.02 15.21 -8.29
CA ARG A 33 4.67 14.17 -7.31
C ARG A 33 4.61 14.69 -5.87
N LYS A 34 5.46 15.66 -5.52
CA LYS A 34 5.45 16.30 -4.20
C LYS A 34 4.25 17.22 -4.04
N ALA A 35 3.94 18.03 -5.06
CA ALA A 35 2.81 18.95 -5.06
C ALA A 35 1.46 18.21 -4.96
N GLU A 36 1.34 17.06 -5.64
CA GLU A 36 0.14 16.21 -5.61
C GLU A 36 0.07 15.30 -4.37
N GLY A 37 1.11 15.31 -3.52
CA GLY A 37 1.16 14.45 -2.33
C GLY A 37 1.30 12.96 -2.62
N TRP A 38 1.67 12.57 -3.85
CA TRP A 38 1.69 11.17 -4.30
C TRP A 38 2.59 10.27 -3.45
N ASN A 39 3.76 10.78 -3.04
CA ASN A 39 4.67 10.03 -2.16
C ASN A 39 4.09 9.87 -0.74
N SER A 40 3.46 10.91 -0.22
CA SER A 40 2.82 10.86 1.11
C SER A 40 1.65 9.88 1.10
N PHE A 41 0.83 9.89 0.03
CA PHE A 41 -0.25 8.93 -0.15
C PHE A 41 0.27 7.50 -0.18
N TYR A 42 1.28 7.21 -1.01
CA TYR A 42 1.91 5.89 -1.08
C TYR A 42 2.39 5.40 0.29
N LEU A 43 3.09 6.26 1.05
CA LEU A 43 3.62 5.91 2.37
C LEU A 43 2.49 5.63 3.39
N ILE A 44 1.49 6.51 3.47
CA ILE A 44 0.37 6.36 4.42
C ILE A 44 -0.46 5.12 4.07
N ALA A 45 -0.79 4.92 2.80
CA ALA A 45 -1.52 3.74 2.35
C ALA A 45 -0.75 2.46 2.67
N THR A 46 0.56 2.42 2.37
CA THR A 46 1.41 1.26 2.68
C THR A 46 1.44 1.00 4.19
N PHE A 47 1.63 2.03 5.01
CA PHE A 47 1.64 1.90 6.46
C PHE A 47 0.33 1.31 6.99
N LEU A 48 -0.82 1.85 6.56
CA LEU A 48 -2.13 1.35 6.99
C LEU A 48 -2.36 -0.11 6.56
N ILE A 49 -1.97 -0.48 5.33
CA ILE A 49 -2.11 -1.86 4.87
C ILE A 49 -1.23 -2.81 5.70
N ILE A 50 0.02 -2.41 6.02
CA ILE A 50 0.92 -3.21 6.87
C ILE A 50 0.34 -3.38 8.28
N VAL A 51 -0.18 -2.32 8.89
CA VAL A 51 -0.82 -2.40 10.22
C VAL A 51 -1.97 -3.40 10.19
N VAL A 52 -2.87 -3.30 9.20
CA VAL A 52 -4.00 -4.24 9.06
C VAL A 52 -3.48 -5.66 8.86
N LEU A 53 -2.46 -5.87 8.02
CA LEU A 53 -1.87 -7.17 7.75
C LEU A 53 -1.36 -7.83 9.04
N ILE A 54 -0.55 -7.10 9.82
CA ILE A 54 0.01 -7.59 11.10
C ILE A 54 -1.13 -7.98 12.05
N THR A 55 -2.09 -7.08 12.27
CA THR A 55 -3.22 -7.36 13.19
C THR A 55 -4.12 -8.52 12.76
N ARG A 56 -4.08 -8.93 11.48
CA ARG A 56 -4.85 -10.06 10.96
C ARG A 56 -4.05 -11.35 11.00
N VAL A 57 -2.73 -11.29 10.77
CA VAL A 57 -1.81 -12.42 10.92
C VAL A 57 -1.73 -12.87 12.38
N GLU A 58 -1.63 -11.94 13.33
CA GLU A 58 -1.65 -12.24 14.78
C GLU A 58 -2.91 -12.96 15.25
N LYS A 59 -4.02 -12.83 14.52
CA LYS A 59 -5.29 -13.50 14.84
C LYS A 59 -5.45 -14.87 14.16
N ILE A 60 -4.47 -15.28 13.36
CA ILE A 60 -4.42 -16.60 12.72
C ILE A 60 -3.37 -17.48 13.41
N LEU A 61 -2.29 -16.89 13.90
CA LEU A 61 -1.33 -17.51 14.82
C LEU A 61 -1.95 -17.76 16.19
#